data_AF-A0AAF3F7H0-F1
#
_entry.id   AF-A0AAF3F7H0-F1
#
_cell.length_a   1.000
_cell.length_b   1.000
_cell.length_c   1.000
_cell.angle_alpha   90.00
_cell.angle_beta   90.00
_cell.angle_gamma   90.00
#
_symmetry.space_group_name_H-M   'P 1'
#
loop_
_entity.id
_entity.type
_entity.pdbx_description
1 polymer ?
#
loop_
_entity_poly.entity_id
_entity_poly.type
_entity_poly.pdbx_seq_one_letter_code
_entity_poly.pdbx_strand_id
1 'polypeptide(L)'
;MLRKRLRQKISMSSSSQIIFLPISSKKEPTPAHLTHLKEPIDTVSSVLPDGRINPECPCLESALAHRCGFLIRDAITCFNNSKSEPRGAECEEEFTRHAMCLIKK
;
A
#
# COMPACT_ATOMS: atom_id res chain seq x y z
N MET A 1 17.25 -32.42 -14.19
CA MET A 1 16.81 -31.76 -12.94
C MET A 1 17.23 -30.30 -12.97
N LEU A 2 16.27 -29.36 -12.98
CA LEU A 2 16.26 -28.06 -12.26
C LEU A 2 15.16 -27.18 -12.90
N ARG A 3 13.94 -27.22 -12.33
CA ARG A 3 12.87 -26.27 -12.68
C ARG A 3 13.13 -24.97 -11.91
N LYS A 4 13.77 -23.97 -12.57
CA LYS A 4 13.86 -22.60 -12.03
C LYS A 4 12.45 -21.98 -12.04
N ARG A 5 11.76 -22.01 -10.90
CA ARG A 5 10.48 -21.31 -10.69
C ARG A 5 10.75 -19.81 -10.55
N LEU A 6 10.72 -19.07 -11.65
CA LEU A 6 10.64 -17.61 -11.66
C LEU A 6 9.26 -17.20 -11.12
N ARG A 7 9.22 -16.53 -9.95
CA ARG A 7 7.99 -15.99 -9.38
C ARG A 7 7.66 -14.67 -10.08
N GLN A 8 6.67 -14.67 -10.97
CA GLN A 8 6.17 -13.48 -11.67
C GLN A 8 5.00 -12.88 -10.88
N LYS A 9 4.97 -11.55 -10.70
CA LYS A 9 3.86 -10.83 -10.05
C LYS A 9 2.79 -10.53 -11.10
N ILE A 10 1.56 -10.97 -10.82
CA ILE A 10 0.36 -10.75 -11.64
C ILE A 10 -0.34 -9.51 -11.11
N SER A 11 -0.67 -8.55 -11.97
CA SER A 11 -1.60 -7.45 -11.66
C SER A 11 -2.86 -7.63 -12.52
N MET A 12 -4.03 -7.57 -11.89
CA MET A 12 -5.33 -7.93 -12.48
C MET A 12 -6.24 -6.70 -12.46
N SER A 13 -6.67 -6.20 -13.63
CA SER A 13 -7.80 -5.26 -13.72
C SER A 13 -8.67 -5.52 -14.95
N SER A 14 -9.97 -5.65 -14.64
CA SER A 14 -11.26 -5.62 -15.35
C SER A 14 -11.44 -5.63 -16.89
N SER A 15 -10.42 -5.80 -17.73
CA SER A 15 -10.59 -6.34 -19.09
C SER A 15 -9.29 -7.04 -19.46
N SER A 16 -9.18 -8.29 -19.01
CA SER A 16 -7.89 -8.92 -18.66
C SER A 16 -6.98 -9.21 -19.86
N GLN A 17 -6.29 -8.19 -20.37
CA GLN A 17 -5.03 -8.39 -21.10
C GLN A 17 -3.87 -8.32 -20.11
N ILE A 18 -3.19 -9.45 -19.93
CA ILE A 18 -2.00 -9.53 -19.07
C ILE A 18 -0.81 -8.99 -19.86
N ILE A 19 -0.31 -7.82 -19.46
CA ILE A 19 0.89 -7.21 -20.05
C ILE A 19 2.10 -7.57 -19.19
N PHE A 20 3.05 -8.30 -19.76
CA PHE A 20 4.32 -8.62 -19.12
C PHE A 20 5.33 -7.49 -19.37
N LEU A 21 5.67 -6.74 -18.32
CA LEU A 21 6.74 -5.74 -18.38
C LEU A 21 8.10 -6.40 -18.07
N PRO A 22 9.08 -6.33 -18.99
CA PRO A 22 10.43 -6.80 -18.72
C PRO A 22 11.12 -5.90 -17.69
N ILE A 23 11.93 -6.50 -16.81
CA ILE A 23 12.66 -5.82 -15.72
C ILE A 23 13.62 -4.73 -16.24
N SER A 24 13.96 -4.78 -17.54
CA SER A 24 14.87 -3.83 -18.19
C SER A 24 14.23 -2.49 -18.59
N SER A 25 12.90 -2.35 -18.48
CA SER A 25 12.18 -1.14 -18.91
C SER A 25 12.21 -0.03 -17.86
N LYS A 26 13.41 0.44 -17.50
CA LYS A 26 13.60 1.66 -16.68
C LYS A 26 13.87 2.92 -17.52
N LYS A 27 13.98 2.79 -18.86
CA LYS A 27 14.38 3.90 -19.74
C LYS A 27 13.50 4.13 -20.98
N GLU A 28 12.47 3.32 -21.22
CA GLU A 28 11.57 3.57 -22.35
C GLU A 28 10.41 4.48 -21.95
N PRO A 29 9.95 5.36 -22.87
CA PRO A 29 8.76 6.16 -22.63
C PRO A 29 7.58 5.23 -22.34
N THR A 30 6.83 5.55 -21.30
CA THR A 30 5.60 4.83 -20.94
C THR A 30 4.71 4.71 -22.19
N PRO A 31 4.32 3.50 -22.59
CA PRO A 31 3.44 3.28 -23.74
C PRO A 31 2.23 4.22 -23.68
N ALA A 32 1.80 4.75 -24.82
CA ALA A 32 0.69 5.69 -24.91
C ALA A 32 -0.61 5.18 -24.27
N HIS A 33 -0.77 3.86 -24.14
CA HIS A 33 -1.92 3.22 -23.48
C HIS A 33 -1.83 3.21 -21.93
N LEU A 34 -0.66 3.49 -21.36
CA LEU A 34 -0.44 3.57 -19.90
C LEU A 34 -0.44 5.01 -19.38
N THR A 35 -0.70 6.00 -20.24
CA THR A 35 -0.78 7.41 -19.86
C THR A 35 -1.91 7.70 -18.87
N HIS A 36 -3.00 6.92 -18.92
CA HIS A 36 -4.10 7.01 -17.95
C HIS A 36 -3.68 6.60 -16.52
N LEU A 37 -2.63 5.78 -16.34
CA LEU A 37 -2.06 5.51 -14.99
C LEU A 37 -1.23 6.68 -14.46
N LYS A 38 -0.96 7.67 -15.31
CA LYS A 38 -0.25 8.90 -14.97
C LYS A 38 -1.20 10.06 -14.73
N GLU A 39 -2.51 9.85 -14.88
CA GLU A 39 -3.47 10.86 -14.46
C GLU A 39 -3.19 11.17 -12.99
N PRO A 40 -2.89 12.44 -12.67
CA PRO A 40 -2.70 12.83 -11.29
C PRO A 40 -4.06 12.65 -10.62
N ILE A 41 -4.21 11.54 -9.89
CA ILE A 41 -5.24 11.44 -8.86
C ILE A 41 -5.07 12.71 -8.05
N ASP A 42 -6.12 13.54 -8.00
CA ASP A 42 -6.12 14.79 -7.25
C ASP A 42 -5.41 14.55 -5.92
N THR A 43 -4.45 15.42 -5.59
CA THR A 43 -3.34 15.18 -4.65
C THR A 43 -3.79 15.11 -3.18
N VAL A 44 -4.81 14.31 -2.89
CA VAL A 44 -5.31 14.00 -1.57
C VAL A 44 -4.26 13.11 -0.92
N SER A 45 -3.37 13.75 -0.15
CA SER A 45 -2.33 13.07 0.60
C SER A 45 -2.93 11.99 1.48
N SER A 46 -2.31 10.81 1.51
CA SER A 46 -2.69 9.69 2.37
C SER A 46 -2.44 9.97 3.85
N VAL A 47 -1.61 10.97 4.16
CA VAL A 47 -1.25 11.39 5.51
C VAL A 47 -1.49 12.89 5.65
N LEU A 48 -2.21 13.25 6.71
CA LEU A 48 -2.47 14.63 7.11
C LEU A 48 -1.20 15.26 7.69
N PRO A 49 -1.07 16.60 7.72
CA PRO A 49 0.11 17.28 8.25
C PRO A 49 0.41 16.97 9.74
N ASP A 50 -0.59 16.51 10.48
CA ASP A 50 -0.49 16.09 11.89
C ASP A 50 0.01 14.64 12.07
N GLY A 51 0.34 13.93 10.99
CA GLY A 51 0.81 12.56 11.00
C GLY A 51 -0.30 11.51 11.01
N ARG A 52 -1.57 11.91 11.08
CA ARG A 52 -2.71 10.98 11.00
C ARG A 52 -2.97 10.54 9.56
N ILE A 53 -3.58 9.37 9.40
CA ILE A 53 -4.07 8.95 8.09
C ILE A 53 -5.24 9.84 7.66
N ASN A 54 -5.24 10.24 6.39
CA ASN A 54 -6.41 10.84 5.77
C ASN A 54 -7.46 9.76 5.46
N PRO A 55 -8.62 9.74 6.15
CA PRO A 55 -9.65 8.74 5.92
C PRO A 55 -10.40 8.93 4.59
N GLU A 56 -10.29 10.10 3.97
CA GLU A 56 -10.93 10.44 2.70
C GLU A 56 -10.09 10.04 1.48
N CYS A 57 -8.86 9.55 1.69
CA CYS A 57 -8.01 9.08 0.60
C CYS A 57 -8.57 7.76 0.04
N PRO A 58 -9.07 7.71 -1.21
CA PRO A 58 -9.75 6.53 -1.77
C PRO A 58 -8.87 5.27 -1.76
N CYS A 59 -7.55 5.45 -1.83
CA CYS A 59 -6.58 4.36 -1.76
C CYS A 59 -6.59 3.63 -0.40
N LEU A 60 -6.94 4.32 0.68
CA LEU A 60 -6.94 3.77 2.04
C LEU A 60 -8.33 3.34 2.51
N GLU A 61 -9.38 3.74 1.80
CA GLU A 61 -10.78 3.46 2.15
C GLU A 61 -11.01 1.98 2.50
N SER A 62 -10.52 1.07 1.65
CA SER A 62 -10.68 -0.38 1.85
C SER A 62 -10.04 -0.90 3.14
N ALA A 63 -8.86 -0.41 3.51
CA ALA A 63 -8.17 -0.82 4.73
C ALA A 63 -8.87 -0.25 5.98
N LEU A 64 -9.38 0.98 5.87
CA LEU A 64 -10.01 1.70 6.97
C LEU A 64 -11.45 1.27 7.23
N ALA A 65 -12.16 0.78 6.21
CA ALA A 65 -13.53 0.26 6.33
C ALA A 65 -13.59 -1.13 6.99
N HIS A 66 -12.46 -1.78 7.24
CA HIS A 66 -12.41 -3.07 7.91
C HIS A 66 -12.86 -2.94 9.39
N ARG A 67 -13.39 -4.02 9.99
CA ARG A 67 -13.77 -4.05 11.42
C ARG A 67 -12.63 -3.64 12.37
N CYS A 68 -11.39 -3.88 11.94
CA CYS A 68 -10.16 -3.54 12.65
C CYS A 68 -9.52 -2.21 12.16
N GLY A 69 -10.21 -1.45 11.32
CA GLY A 69 -9.70 -0.27 10.63
C GLY A 69 -9.24 0.84 11.58
N PHE A 70 -9.84 0.94 12.77
CA PHE A 70 -9.40 1.88 13.80
C PHE A 70 -8.00 1.54 14.35
N LEU A 71 -7.69 0.25 14.53
CA LEU A 71 -6.40 -0.19 15.06
C LEU A 71 -5.25 0.13 14.09
N ILE A 72 -5.48 -0.02 12.77
CA ILE A 72 -4.46 0.33 11.78
C ILE A 72 -4.28 1.85 11.65
N ARG A 73 -5.33 2.65 11.89
CA ARG A 73 -5.21 4.11 11.97
C ARG A 73 -4.29 4.52 13.11
N ASP A 74 -4.46 3.92 14.27
CA ASP A 74 -3.66 4.23 15.46
C ASP A 74 -2.20 3.79 15.26
N ALA A 75 -1.98 2.58 14.74
CA ALA A 75 -0.63 2.07 14.46
C ALA A 75 0.13 2.94 13.45
N ILE A 76 -0.51 3.37 12.36
CA ILE A 76 0.14 4.22 11.36
C ILE A 76 0.35 5.65 11.88
N THR A 77 -0.56 6.17 12.71
CA THR A 77 -0.36 7.46 13.38
C THR A 77 0.86 7.41 14.31
N CYS A 78 1.02 6.33 15.08
CA CYS A 78 2.22 6.10 15.89
C CYS A 78 3.48 6.04 15.01
N PHE A 79 3.46 5.23 13.94
CA PHE A 79 4.58 5.08 13.03
C PHE A 79 5.00 6.40 12.36
N ASN A 80 4.03 7.21 11.94
CA ASN A 80 4.28 8.50 11.31
C ASN A 80 4.91 9.51 12.28
N ASN A 81 4.52 9.47 13.56
CA ASN A 81 5.04 10.37 14.59
C ASN A 81 6.32 9.85 15.27
N SER A 82 6.67 8.58 15.05
CA SER A 82 7.84 7.94 15.61
C SER A 82 9.14 8.63 15.17
N LYS A 83 10.04 8.81 16.15
CA LYS A 83 11.39 9.36 15.97
C LYS A 83 12.48 8.35 16.35
N SER A 84 12.09 7.11 16.67
CA SER A 84 13.03 6.06 17.03
C SER A 84 13.80 5.56 15.80
N GLU A 85 14.92 4.88 16.04
CA GLU A 85 15.70 4.22 15.01
C GLU A 85 15.86 2.73 15.38
N PRO A 86 15.24 1.80 14.63
CA PRO A 86 14.43 2.01 13.42
C PRO A 86 13.07 2.66 13.70
N ARG A 87 12.57 3.46 12.75
CA ARG A 87 11.27 4.13 12.87
C ARG A 87 10.16 3.15 13.22
N GLY A 88 9.40 3.48 14.25
CA GLY A 88 8.27 2.68 14.73
C GLY A 88 8.64 1.54 15.68
N ALA A 89 9.87 1.48 16.18
CA ALA A 89 10.29 0.48 17.17
C ALA A 89 9.41 0.49 18.44
N GLU A 90 8.90 1.66 18.83
CA GLU A 90 8.00 1.86 19.96
C GLU A 90 6.52 1.56 19.64
N CYS A 91 6.17 1.35 18.37
CA CYS A 91 4.79 1.15 17.92
C CYS A 91 4.42 -0.34 17.75
N GLU A 92 5.28 -1.26 18.23
CA GLU A 92 5.10 -2.70 18.08
C GLU A 92 3.74 -3.19 18.64
N GLU A 93 3.33 -2.65 19.79
CA GLU A 93 2.07 -3.02 20.43
C GLU A 93 0.88 -2.74 19.50
N GLU A 94 0.88 -1.61 18.81
CA GLU A 94 -0.27 -1.19 18.00
C GLU A 94 -0.40 -2.02 16.73
N PHE A 95 0.73 -2.32 16.10
CA PHE A 95 0.76 -3.25 14.98
C PHE A 95 0.36 -4.66 15.42
N THR A 96 0.76 -5.09 16.62
CA THR A 96 0.36 -6.37 17.20
C THR A 96 -1.14 -6.42 17.45
N ARG A 97 -1.74 -5.40 18.08
CA ARG A 97 -3.18 -5.33 18.33
C ARG A 97 -3.98 -5.38 17.03
N HIS A 98 -3.55 -4.62 16.02
CA HIS A 98 -4.17 -4.67 14.69
C HIS A 98 -4.07 -6.08 14.08
N ALA A 99 -2.88 -6.69 14.07
CA ALA A 99 -2.69 -8.04 13.54
C ALA A 99 -3.56 -9.08 14.26
N MET A 100 -3.63 -9.00 15.59
CA MET A 100 -4.48 -9.86 16.42
C MET A 100 -5.96 -9.70 16.09
N CYS A 101 -6.42 -8.49 15.79
CA CYS A 101 -7.80 -8.26 15.36
C CYS A 101 -8.09 -8.86 13.98
N LEU A 102 -7.15 -8.76 13.03
CA LEU A 102 -7.33 -9.32 11.69
C LEU A 102 -7.51 -10.84 11.71
N ILE A 103 -6.74 -11.54 12.55
CA ILE A 103 -6.77 -13.00 12.63
C ILE A 103 -7.92 -13.54 13.49
N LYS A 104 -8.46 -12.74 14.41
CA LYS A 104 -9.66 -13.10 15.20
C LYS A 104 -10.89 -12.95 14.32
N LYS A 105 -11.53 -14.08 13.99
CA LYS A 105 -12.76 -14.13 13.17
C LYS A 105 -13.92 -13.45 13.87
#